data_AF-X0UD28-F1
#
_entry.id   AF-X0UD28-F1
#
_cell.length_a   1.000
_cell.length_b   1.000
_cell.length_c   1.000
_cell.angle_alpha   90.00
_cell.angle_beta   90.00
_cell.angle_gamma   90.00
#
_symmetry.space_group_name_H-M   'P 1'
#
loop_
_entity.id
_entity.type
_entity.pdbx_description
1 polymer ?
#
loop_
_entity_poly.entity_id
_entity_poly.type
_entity_poly.pdbx_seq_one_letter_code
_entity_poly.pdbx_strand_id
1 'polypeptide(L)'
;LGGTGPVTMAGGLAQHNAEVMSGVILTQLVAPGTRVIYGSVSGVMDLRTADVSLGNLESIVFNGGVVQLADHYGLPCRVQLGNTSARRPGIRAAVETAWGLQMGLASGANLVNTGLLDSTLMLSLEHLVLVDELVSQIRCATAAAAVDSEHLAMDVIRQEGRPGNNYMGHGHTLEHMKEAVYYSDYTGRTAKSYEDWYDLAHQKVQEILRRVQEDVSADRIVIERCAAVEARLNEDDRTWRDGQEDWWRFYVQDLV
;
A
#
# COMPACT_ATOMS: atom_id res chain seq x y z
N LEU A 1 6.95 14.53 -15.16
CA LEU A 1 6.18 15.44 -16.03
C LEU A 1 6.71 16.87 -15.90
N GLY A 2 7.11 17.49 -17.01
CA GLY A 2 7.49 18.91 -17.07
C GLY A 2 8.96 19.23 -16.79
N GLY A 3 9.72 18.32 -16.17
CA GLY A 3 11.17 18.42 -16.00
C GLY A 3 11.95 17.63 -17.06
N THR A 4 12.03 16.32 -16.88
CA THR A 4 12.80 15.39 -17.75
C THR A 4 11.97 14.69 -18.82
N GLY A 5 10.68 15.02 -18.92
CA GLY A 5 9.76 14.47 -19.92
C GLY A 5 8.58 15.40 -20.13
N PRO A 6 7.72 15.13 -21.13
CA PRO A 6 6.56 15.95 -21.44
C PRO A 6 5.72 16.26 -20.20
N VAL A 7 5.14 17.46 -20.16
CA VAL A 7 4.23 17.84 -19.07
C VAL A 7 2.88 17.12 -19.19
N THR A 8 2.52 16.68 -20.39
CA THR A 8 1.24 16.01 -20.66
C THR A 8 1.27 14.56 -20.16
N MET A 9 0.17 14.13 -19.53
CA MET A 9 0.05 12.79 -18.96
C MET A 9 0.35 11.68 -19.98
N ALA A 10 -0.30 11.73 -21.15
CA ALA A 10 -0.11 10.72 -22.20
C ALA A 10 1.32 10.70 -22.76
N GLY A 11 1.92 11.88 -22.98
CA GLY A 11 3.29 11.98 -23.48
C GLY A 11 4.31 11.46 -22.46
N GLY A 12 4.11 11.80 -21.18
CA GLY A 12 4.95 11.29 -20.10
C GLY A 12 4.81 9.78 -19.90
N LEU A 13 3.60 9.23 -19.98
CA LEU A 13 3.36 7.78 -19.88
C LEU A 13 4.00 7.04 -21.05
N ALA A 14 3.84 7.56 -22.28
CA ALA A 14 4.47 6.99 -23.46
C ALA A 14 6.01 6.99 -23.35
N GLN A 15 6.61 8.10 -22.91
CA GLN A 15 8.05 8.19 -22.70
C GLN A 15 8.52 7.23 -21.60
N HIS A 16 7.87 7.27 -20.42
CA HIS A 16 8.19 6.37 -19.31
C HIS A 16 8.11 4.90 -19.74
N ASN A 17 7.07 4.54 -20.49
CA ASN A 17 6.91 3.20 -20.99
C ASN A 17 8.05 2.78 -21.93
N ALA A 18 8.46 3.66 -22.84
CA ALA A 18 9.59 3.39 -23.72
C ALA A 18 10.89 3.18 -22.94
N GLU A 19 11.14 3.97 -21.88
CA GLU A 19 12.30 3.83 -21.00
C GLU A 19 12.29 2.47 -20.29
N VAL A 20 11.19 2.10 -19.64
CA VAL A 20 11.08 0.81 -18.93
C VAL A 20 11.21 -0.36 -19.89
N MET A 21 10.52 -0.33 -21.02
CA MET A 21 10.57 -1.41 -22.02
C MET A 21 11.94 -1.56 -22.66
N SER A 22 12.71 -0.47 -22.81
CA SER A 22 14.09 -0.57 -23.28
C SER A 22 14.98 -1.36 -22.31
N GLY A 23 14.79 -1.17 -21.00
CA GLY A 23 15.45 -1.94 -19.95
C GLY A 23 15.03 -3.41 -19.97
N VAL A 24 13.72 -3.67 -20.07
CA VAL A 24 13.19 -5.04 -20.20
C VAL A 24 13.81 -5.74 -21.42
N ILE A 25 13.76 -5.13 -22.60
CA ILE A 25 14.34 -5.71 -23.82
C ILE A 25 15.83 -6.01 -23.64
N LEU A 26 16.59 -5.06 -23.10
CA LEU A 26 18.03 -5.25 -22.86
C LEU A 26 18.28 -6.43 -21.92
N THR A 27 17.57 -6.53 -20.80
CA THR A 27 17.73 -7.65 -19.86
C THR A 27 17.42 -8.99 -20.51
N GLN A 28 16.36 -9.06 -21.33
CA GLN A 28 15.99 -10.28 -22.04
C GLN A 28 16.95 -10.65 -23.18
N LEU A 29 17.61 -9.67 -23.81
CA LEU A 29 18.64 -9.93 -24.82
C LEU A 29 19.94 -10.48 -24.20
N VAL A 30 20.31 -10.00 -23.01
CA VAL A 30 21.52 -10.44 -22.32
C VAL A 30 21.32 -11.81 -21.66
N ALA A 31 20.18 -12.01 -20.98
CA ALA A 31 19.86 -13.24 -20.27
C ALA A 31 18.35 -13.52 -20.37
N PRO A 32 17.91 -14.24 -21.42
CA PRO A 32 16.50 -14.56 -21.62
C PRO A 32 15.88 -15.24 -20.40
N GLY A 33 14.70 -14.77 -20.00
CA GLY A 33 14.00 -15.25 -18.81
C GLY A 33 14.44 -14.57 -17.52
N THR A 34 15.28 -13.53 -17.53
CA THR A 34 15.59 -12.78 -16.30
C THR A 34 14.33 -12.13 -15.72
N ARG A 35 14.16 -12.21 -14.39
CA ARG A 35 13.05 -11.57 -13.68
C ARG A 35 13.17 -10.06 -13.74
N VAL A 36 12.09 -9.38 -14.10
CA VAL A 36 12.03 -7.91 -14.17
C VAL A 36 10.78 -7.39 -13.48
N ILE A 37 10.90 -6.21 -12.87
CA ILE A 37 9.79 -5.48 -12.26
C ILE A 37 9.63 -4.18 -13.05
N TYR A 38 8.41 -3.90 -13.51
CA TYR A 38 8.07 -2.64 -14.15
C TYR A 38 8.10 -1.53 -13.08
N GLY A 39 9.05 -0.60 -13.18
CA GLY A 39 9.34 0.34 -12.11
C GLY A 39 9.04 1.79 -12.46
N SER A 40 8.36 2.52 -11.57
CA SER A 40 8.19 3.97 -11.64
C SER A 40 8.52 4.67 -10.33
N VAL A 41 9.29 5.74 -10.47
CA VAL A 41 9.46 6.84 -9.50
C VAL A 41 9.09 8.18 -10.13
N SER A 42 8.36 8.13 -11.25
CA SER A 42 7.96 9.30 -12.01
C SER A 42 6.91 10.11 -11.26
N GLY A 43 7.04 11.43 -11.32
CA GLY A 43 6.08 12.37 -10.75
C GLY A 43 6.07 13.68 -11.50
N VAL A 44 5.32 14.66 -10.99
CA VAL A 44 5.27 16.01 -11.52
C VAL A 44 6.34 16.90 -10.90
N MET A 45 6.79 17.87 -11.69
CA MET A 45 7.60 18.98 -11.21
C MET A 45 6.67 20.19 -11.03
N ASP A 46 6.76 20.87 -9.89
CA ASP A 46 6.18 22.20 -9.74
C ASP A 46 7.03 23.18 -10.57
N LEU A 47 6.49 23.61 -11.72
CA LEU A 47 7.21 24.47 -12.66
C LEU A 47 7.47 25.88 -12.13
N ARG A 48 6.81 26.29 -11.04
CA ARG A 48 7.03 27.60 -10.42
C ARG A 48 8.30 27.61 -9.59
N THR A 49 8.61 26.48 -8.96
CA THR A 49 9.77 26.32 -8.07
C THR A 49 10.85 25.42 -8.66
N ALA A 50 10.58 24.77 -9.79
CA ALA A 50 11.41 23.74 -10.40
C ALA A 50 11.73 22.58 -9.43
N ASP A 51 10.78 22.27 -8.53
CA ASP A 51 10.95 21.24 -7.49
C ASP A 51 10.04 20.04 -7.76
N VAL A 52 10.45 18.85 -7.34
CA VAL A 52 9.67 17.62 -7.54
C VAL A 52 8.52 17.58 -6.53
N SER A 53 7.30 17.29 -7.01
CA SER A 53 6.12 17.15 -6.15
C SER A 53 5.45 15.80 -6.34
N LEU A 54 5.70 14.86 -5.43
CA LEU A 54 5.18 13.50 -5.51
C LEU A 54 3.79 13.34 -4.90
N GLY A 55 3.44 14.19 -3.94
CA GLY A 55 2.12 14.18 -3.30
C GLY A 55 0.98 14.79 -4.13
N ASN A 56 1.30 15.35 -5.31
CA ASN A 56 0.28 15.88 -6.22
C ASN A 56 -0.61 14.76 -6.78
N LEU A 57 -1.89 15.05 -6.98
CA LEU A 57 -2.84 14.10 -7.55
C LEU A 57 -2.45 13.70 -8.98
N GLU A 58 -1.83 14.58 -9.76
CA GLU A 58 -1.32 14.24 -11.08
C GLU A 58 -0.20 13.19 -11.02
N SER A 59 0.69 13.26 -10.02
CA SER A 59 1.71 12.22 -9.78
C SER A 59 1.06 10.89 -9.39
N ILE A 60 0.03 10.94 -8.55
CA ILE A 60 -0.71 9.76 -8.10
C ILE A 60 -1.42 9.09 -9.29
N VAL A 61 -2.14 9.85 -10.10
CA VAL A 61 -2.83 9.35 -11.31
C VAL A 61 -1.83 8.83 -12.34
N PHE A 62 -0.69 9.50 -12.52
CA PHE A 62 0.37 9.04 -13.41
C PHE A 62 0.83 7.63 -13.01
N ASN A 63 1.12 7.41 -11.73
CA ASN A 63 1.55 6.09 -11.24
C ASN A 63 0.43 5.04 -11.32
N GLY A 64 -0.84 5.42 -11.15
CA GLY A 64 -1.97 4.52 -11.47
C GLY A 64 -1.96 4.06 -12.93
N GLY A 65 -1.66 4.97 -13.88
CA GLY A 65 -1.48 4.64 -15.30
C GLY A 65 -0.28 3.73 -15.56
N VAL A 66 0.83 3.93 -14.83
CA VAL A 66 2.00 3.02 -14.87
C VAL A 66 1.62 1.60 -14.45
N VAL A 67 0.83 1.45 -13.39
CA VAL A 67 0.36 0.13 -12.95
C VAL A 67 -0.44 -0.57 -14.05
N GLN A 68 -1.34 0.16 -14.73
CA GLN A 68 -2.12 -0.39 -15.84
C GLN A 68 -1.26 -0.76 -17.06
N LEU A 69 -0.18 -0.01 -17.33
CA LEU A 69 0.78 -0.38 -18.37
C LEU A 69 1.57 -1.64 -18.01
N ALA A 70 2.00 -1.77 -16.75
CA ALA A 70 2.69 -2.96 -16.28
C ALA A 70 1.81 -4.21 -16.39
N ASP A 71 0.54 -4.09 -15.98
CA ASP A 71 -0.47 -5.15 -16.09
C ASP A 71 -0.71 -5.56 -17.55
N HIS A 72 -0.78 -4.59 -18.48
CA HIS A 72 -0.89 -4.86 -19.91
C HIS A 72 0.25 -5.76 -20.45
N TYR A 73 1.45 -5.66 -19.87
CA TYR A 73 2.59 -6.50 -20.23
C TYR A 73 2.72 -7.78 -19.39
N GLY A 74 1.82 -8.01 -18.42
CA GLY A 74 1.89 -9.13 -17.48
C GLY A 74 3.09 -9.05 -16.54
N LEU A 75 3.58 -7.85 -16.23
CA LEU A 75 4.76 -7.63 -15.39
C LEU A 75 4.36 -7.11 -13.99
N PRO A 76 5.00 -7.59 -12.91
CA PRO A 76 4.81 -7.01 -11.60
C PRO A 76 5.29 -5.55 -11.59
N CYS A 77 4.54 -4.68 -10.92
CA CYS A 77 4.77 -3.25 -10.89
C CYS A 77 5.25 -2.75 -9.53
N ARG A 78 6.31 -1.94 -9.53
CA ARG A 78 6.77 -1.17 -8.37
C ARG A 78 6.58 0.32 -8.64
N VAL A 79 5.72 0.95 -7.83
CA VAL A 79 5.43 2.38 -7.92
C VAL A 79 5.69 3.07 -6.59
N GLN A 80 5.72 4.39 -6.64
CA GLN A 80 5.85 5.21 -5.46
C GLN A 80 4.58 6.01 -5.22
N LEU A 81 3.73 5.44 -4.37
CA LEU A 81 2.42 6.00 -4.04
C LEU A 81 2.34 6.18 -2.53
N GLY A 82 1.91 7.36 -2.11
CA GLY A 82 1.79 7.73 -0.70
C GLY A 82 2.99 8.50 -0.12
N ASN A 83 3.99 8.81 -0.96
CA ASN A 83 5.04 9.77 -0.60
C ASN A 83 4.56 11.20 -0.83
N THR A 84 4.61 12.01 0.22
CA THR A 84 4.08 13.36 0.24
C THR A 84 5.15 14.40 -0.09
N SER A 85 4.74 15.51 -0.68
CA SER A 85 5.59 16.68 -0.88
C SER A 85 5.64 17.59 0.36
N ALA A 86 4.95 17.22 1.44
CA ALA A 86 4.99 17.94 2.70
C ALA A 86 6.35 17.76 3.38
N ARG A 87 6.96 18.88 3.79
CA ARG A 87 8.27 18.91 4.46
C ARG A 87 8.21 18.57 5.95
N ARG A 88 7.02 18.29 6.47
CA ARG A 88 6.81 17.95 7.87
C ARG A 88 5.54 17.13 8.04
N PRO A 89 5.47 16.31 9.09
CA PRO A 89 4.24 15.72 9.58
C PRO A 89 3.10 16.75 9.71
N GLY A 90 1.89 16.37 9.32
CA GLY A 90 0.67 17.16 9.46
C GLY A 90 -0.46 16.72 8.52
N ILE A 91 -1.57 17.45 8.54
CA ILE A 91 -2.78 17.11 7.76
C ILE A 91 -2.50 16.92 6.27
N ARG A 92 -1.66 17.77 5.67
CA ARG A 92 -1.29 17.67 4.26
C ARG A 92 -0.53 16.38 3.97
N ALA A 93 0.45 16.02 4.82
CA ALA A 93 1.19 14.78 4.69
C ALA A 93 0.24 13.57 4.78
N ALA A 94 -0.65 13.56 5.77
CA ALA A 94 -1.62 12.48 5.96
C ALA A 94 -2.55 12.31 4.74
N VAL A 95 -3.08 13.41 4.20
CA VAL A 95 -4.00 13.40 3.07
C VAL A 95 -3.32 12.94 1.77
N GLU A 96 -2.15 13.51 1.44
CA GLU A 96 -1.40 13.12 0.24
C GLU A 96 -0.98 11.64 0.31
N THR A 97 -0.56 11.16 1.49
CA THR A 97 -0.25 9.76 1.72
C THR A 97 -1.48 8.87 1.54
N ALA A 98 -2.60 9.21 2.16
CA ALA A 98 -3.84 8.43 2.06
C ALA A 98 -4.34 8.32 0.62
N TRP A 99 -4.33 9.42 -0.15
CA TRP A 99 -4.71 9.38 -1.58
C TRP A 99 -3.79 8.48 -2.40
N GLY A 100 -2.48 8.56 -2.17
CA GLY A 100 -1.53 7.70 -2.85
C GLY A 100 -1.76 6.23 -2.55
N LEU A 101 -1.88 5.86 -1.28
CA LEU A 101 -2.11 4.47 -0.89
C LEU A 101 -3.44 3.91 -1.45
N GLN A 102 -4.51 4.71 -1.42
CA GLN A 102 -5.81 4.32 -2.00
C GLN A 102 -5.73 4.14 -3.52
N MET A 103 -4.99 5.00 -4.23
CA MET A 103 -4.73 4.79 -5.66
C MET A 103 -3.91 3.51 -5.91
N GLY A 104 -2.93 3.22 -5.05
CA GLY A 104 -2.13 2.00 -5.16
C GLY A 104 -2.99 0.75 -5.08
N LEU A 105 -3.92 0.72 -4.13
CA LEU A 105 -4.93 -0.33 -4.04
C LEU A 105 -5.82 -0.35 -5.30
N ALA A 106 -6.46 0.76 -5.63
CA ALA A 106 -7.45 0.82 -6.70
C ALA A 106 -6.88 0.50 -8.10
N SER A 107 -5.59 0.76 -8.31
CA SER A 107 -4.90 0.47 -9.58
C SER A 107 -4.33 -0.94 -9.67
N GLY A 108 -4.25 -1.69 -8.56
CA GLY A 108 -3.69 -3.05 -8.53
C GLY A 108 -2.16 -3.10 -8.41
N ALA A 109 -1.54 -2.11 -7.75
CA ALA A 109 -0.08 -2.06 -7.61
C ALA A 109 0.48 -3.25 -6.81
N ASN A 110 1.52 -3.91 -7.30
CA ASN A 110 2.12 -5.06 -6.60
C ASN A 110 3.07 -4.63 -5.46
N LEU A 111 3.90 -3.60 -5.71
CA LEU A 111 4.88 -3.10 -4.74
C LEU A 111 4.77 -1.57 -4.63
N VAL A 112 4.39 -1.08 -3.45
CA VAL A 112 4.22 0.35 -3.18
C VAL A 112 5.31 0.82 -2.22
N ASN A 113 6.20 1.69 -2.70
CA ASN A 113 7.13 2.42 -1.84
C ASN A 113 6.45 3.68 -1.28
N THR A 114 6.39 3.83 0.05
CA THR A 114 5.60 4.86 0.73
C THR A 114 6.25 5.33 2.04
N GLY A 115 5.65 6.32 2.70
CA GLY A 115 6.02 6.79 4.04
C GLY A 115 7.14 7.82 4.09
N LEU A 116 7.56 8.37 2.95
CA LEU A 116 8.55 9.43 2.86
C LEU A 116 7.90 10.82 2.72
N LEU A 117 8.55 11.79 3.35
CA LEU A 117 8.21 13.21 3.32
C LEU A 117 9.13 13.96 2.33
N ASP A 118 8.79 15.22 2.04
CA ASP A 118 9.53 16.14 1.18
C ASP A 118 9.95 15.48 -0.15
N SER A 119 9.01 14.84 -0.84
CA SER A 119 9.25 14.17 -2.12
C SER A 119 10.41 13.18 -2.07
N THR A 120 10.49 12.36 -1.00
CA THR A 120 11.52 11.34 -0.69
C THR A 120 12.79 11.80 0.02
N LEU A 121 12.90 13.08 0.37
CA LEU A 121 14.11 13.60 1.02
C LEU A 121 14.11 13.44 2.53
N MET A 122 12.96 13.17 3.15
CA MET A 122 12.83 13.14 4.60
C MET A 122 12.08 11.91 5.11
N LEU A 123 12.47 11.44 6.30
CA LEU A 123 11.80 10.40 7.07
C LEU A 123 11.33 11.00 8.40
N SER A 124 10.14 10.59 8.87
CA SER A 124 9.66 10.84 10.23
C SER A 124 9.10 9.54 10.79
N LEU A 125 9.49 9.19 12.01
CA LEU A 125 8.99 7.99 12.68
C LEU A 125 7.50 8.09 12.95
N GLU A 126 7.02 9.28 13.32
CA GLU A 126 5.60 9.55 13.53
C GLU A 126 4.80 9.39 12.24
N HIS A 127 5.34 9.85 11.12
CA HIS A 127 4.70 9.64 9.82
C HIS A 127 4.69 8.16 9.41
N LEU A 128 5.75 7.41 9.70
CA LEU A 128 5.75 5.96 9.48
C LEU A 128 4.70 5.22 10.32
N VAL A 129 4.53 5.58 11.58
CA VAL A 129 3.46 5.01 12.44
C VAL A 129 2.08 5.31 11.85
N LEU A 130 1.87 6.53 11.36
CA LEU A 130 0.61 6.87 10.70
C LEU A 130 0.43 6.09 9.38
N VAL A 131 1.49 5.90 8.61
CA VAL A 131 1.44 5.12 7.36
C VAL A 131 1.09 3.66 7.64
N ASP A 132 1.65 3.06 8.69
CA ASP A 132 1.35 1.69 9.13
C ASP A 132 -0.14 1.51 9.46
N GLU A 133 -0.72 2.47 10.18
CA GLU A 133 -2.15 2.53 10.45
C GLU A 133 -2.98 2.64 9.17
N LEU A 134 -2.62 3.54 8.26
CA LEU A 134 -3.34 3.72 6.99
C LEU A 134 -3.25 2.46 6.11
N VAL A 135 -2.10 1.80 6.07
CA VAL A 135 -1.91 0.53 5.37
C VAL A 135 -2.77 -0.56 5.98
N SER A 136 -2.88 -0.63 7.31
CA SER A 136 -3.76 -1.58 8.01
C SER A 136 -5.23 -1.38 7.64
N GLN A 137 -5.69 -0.13 7.58
CA GLN A 137 -7.05 0.20 7.11
C GLN A 137 -7.27 -0.22 5.65
N ILE A 138 -6.28 0.00 4.78
CA ILE A 138 -6.35 -0.36 3.36
C ILE A 138 -6.35 -1.88 3.18
N ARG A 139 -5.56 -2.63 3.96
CA ARG A 139 -5.59 -4.10 3.96
C ARG A 139 -6.99 -4.63 4.30
N CYS A 140 -7.68 -4.03 5.28
CA CYS A 140 -9.06 -4.38 5.56
C CYS A 140 -9.97 -4.14 4.34
N ALA A 141 -9.77 -3.05 3.59
CA ALA A 141 -10.54 -2.78 2.38
C ALA A 141 -10.25 -3.75 1.22
N THR A 142 -9.11 -4.46 1.25
CA THR A 142 -8.76 -5.49 0.24
C THR A 142 -9.40 -6.85 0.50
N ALA A 143 -9.92 -7.09 1.71
CA ALA A 143 -10.55 -8.35 2.04
C ALA A 143 -11.81 -8.54 1.20
N ALA A 144 -11.92 -9.70 0.54
CA ALA A 144 -13.12 -10.03 -0.22
C ALA A 144 -14.33 -10.12 0.74
N ALA A 145 -15.45 -9.52 0.36
CA ALA A 145 -16.68 -9.71 1.09
C ALA A 145 -17.12 -11.18 0.95
N ALA A 146 -17.17 -11.90 2.06
CA ALA A 146 -17.72 -13.25 2.09
C ALA A 146 -19.21 -13.20 1.74
N VAL A 147 -19.64 -14.07 0.80
CA VAL A 147 -21.01 -14.11 0.26
C VAL A 147 -21.70 -15.45 0.49
N ASP A 148 -21.26 -16.19 1.51
CA ASP A 148 -21.91 -17.42 1.94
C ASP A 148 -23.17 -17.15 2.79
N SER A 149 -23.87 -18.22 3.17
CA SER A 149 -25.12 -18.13 3.94
C SER A 149 -24.96 -17.47 5.31
N GLU A 150 -23.81 -17.62 5.96
CA GLU A 150 -23.54 -17.06 7.29
C GLU A 150 -23.36 -15.54 7.19
N HIS A 151 -22.57 -15.08 6.22
CA HIS A 151 -22.26 -13.67 6.01
C HIS A 151 -23.41 -12.89 5.36
N LEU A 152 -24.26 -13.56 4.56
CA LEU A 152 -25.52 -12.97 4.09
C LEU A 152 -26.53 -12.74 5.23
N ALA A 153 -26.42 -13.49 6.33
CA ALA A 153 -27.17 -13.29 7.58
C ALA A 153 -28.69 -13.19 7.40
N MET A 154 -29.26 -13.92 6.43
CA MET A 154 -30.68 -13.79 6.05
C MET A 154 -31.65 -14.12 7.19
N ASP A 155 -31.29 -15.08 8.05
CA ASP A 155 -32.10 -15.42 9.23
C ASP A 155 -32.06 -14.32 10.29
N VAL A 156 -30.88 -13.72 10.52
CA VAL A 156 -30.70 -12.57 11.42
C VAL A 156 -31.53 -11.38 10.93
N ILE A 157 -31.50 -11.11 9.62
CA ILE A 157 -32.32 -10.05 9.00
C ILE A 157 -33.81 -10.34 9.18
N ARG A 158 -34.25 -11.59 9.01
CA ARG A 158 -35.66 -11.98 9.21
C ARG A 158 -36.12 -11.80 10.65
N GLN A 159 -35.22 -12.04 11.61
CA GLN A 159 -35.50 -11.94 13.03
C GLN A 159 -35.50 -10.48 13.50
N GLU A 160 -34.42 -9.74 13.24
CA GLU A 160 -34.16 -8.41 13.80
C GLU A 160 -34.53 -7.25 12.86
N GLY A 161 -34.78 -7.48 11.57
CA GLY A 161 -35.10 -6.44 10.58
C GLY A 161 -36.50 -5.82 10.72
N ARG A 162 -37.18 -6.03 11.85
CA ARG A 162 -38.52 -5.50 12.13
C ARG A 162 -38.43 -4.08 12.70
N PRO A 163 -39.43 -3.21 12.46
CA PRO A 163 -39.44 -1.87 13.04
C PRO A 163 -39.32 -1.91 14.57
N GLY A 164 -38.38 -1.14 15.13
CA GLY A 164 -38.13 -1.06 16.56
C GLY A 164 -37.06 -2.01 17.10
N ASN A 165 -36.61 -3.00 16.32
CA ASN A 165 -35.48 -3.86 16.67
C ASN A 165 -34.14 -3.28 16.20
N ASN A 166 -33.04 -3.89 16.66
CA ASN A 166 -31.69 -3.61 16.20
C ASN A 166 -30.81 -4.87 16.31
N TYR A 167 -29.68 -4.88 15.63
CA TYR A 167 -28.77 -6.03 15.56
C TYR A 167 -27.77 -6.10 16.73
N MET A 168 -27.65 -5.05 17.56
CA MET A 168 -26.53 -4.92 18.53
C MET A 168 -26.48 -6.04 19.57
N GLY A 169 -27.64 -6.58 19.96
CA GLY A 169 -27.73 -7.65 20.97
C GLY A 169 -27.68 -9.07 20.37
N HIS A 170 -27.62 -9.21 19.05
CA HIS A 170 -27.69 -10.52 18.40
C HIS A 170 -26.31 -11.22 18.41
N GLY A 171 -26.29 -12.54 18.65
CA GLY A 171 -25.05 -13.33 18.72
C GLY A 171 -24.17 -13.19 17.47
N HIS A 172 -24.78 -13.23 16.29
CA HIS A 172 -24.13 -12.96 14.99
C HIS A 172 -23.30 -11.66 14.98
N THR A 173 -23.82 -10.55 15.54
CA THR A 173 -23.05 -9.30 15.59
C THR A 173 -21.82 -9.42 16.50
N LEU A 174 -21.93 -10.10 17.64
CA LEU A 174 -20.80 -10.32 18.55
C LEU A 174 -19.73 -11.22 17.93
N GLU A 175 -20.15 -12.24 17.18
CA GLU A 175 -19.26 -13.19 16.51
C GLU A 175 -18.47 -12.52 15.38
N HIS A 176 -19.13 -11.69 14.56
CA HIS A 176 -18.55 -11.14 13.34
C HIS A 176 -18.00 -9.71 13.47
N MET A 177 -18.27 -8.97 14.56
CA MET A 177 -17.89 -7.55 14.67
C MET A 177 -16.40 -7.25 14.48
N LYS A 178 -15.50 -8.14 14.94
CA LYS A 178 -14.04 -7.95 14.83
C LYS A 178 -13.49 -8.30 13.45
N GLU A 179 -14.22 -9.12 12.70
CA GLU A 179 -13.90 -9.45 11.31
C GLU A 179 -14.43 -8.37 10.36
N ALA A 180 -15.68 -7.95 10.57
CA ALA A 180 -16.37 -7.02 9.69
C ALA A 180 -15.93 -5.57 9.85
N VAL A 181 -15.39 -5.18 11.01
CA VAL A 181 -15.03 -3.79 11.31
C VAL A 181 -13.59 -3.69 11.80
N TYR A 182 -12.80 -2.89 11.09
CA TYR A 182 -11.49 -2.48 11.58
C TYR A 182 -11.64 -1.35 12.60
N TYR A 183 -11.25 -1.62 13.84
CA TYR A 183 -11.28 -0.66 14.94
C TYR A 183 -9.96 0.12 14.99
N SER A 184 -9.89 1.19 14.19
CA SER A 184 -8.75 2.09 14.16
C SER A 184 -8.61 2.90 15.46
N ASP A 185 -7.37 3.13 15.88
CA ASP A 185 -7.05 4.09 16.93
C ASP A 185 -7.04 5.56 16.43
N TYR A 186 -7.01 5.75 15.11
CA TYR A 186 -6.83 7.05 14.45
C TYR A 186 -8.08 7.54 13.71
N THR A 187 -8.87 6.63 13.12
CA THR A 187 -10.05 6.95 12.31
C THR A 187 -11.35 6.42 12.93
N GLY A 188 -12.48 7.02 12.56
CA GLY A 188 -13.79 6.63 13.08
C GLY A 188 -14.16 7.30 14.40
N ARG A 189 -15.13 6.73 15.12
CA ARG A 189 -15.60 7.24 16.41
C ARG A 189 -14.75 6.67 17.54
N THR A 190 -13.59 7.28 17.77
CA THR A 190 -12.68 6.92 18.86
C THR A 190 -12.84 7.85 20.05
N ALA A 191 -12.52 7.36 21.26
CA ALA A 191 -12.49 8.19 22.46
C ALA A 191 -11.43 9.31 22.38
N LYS A 192 -10.44 9.15 21.50
CA LYS A 192 -9.33 10.07 21.26
C LYS A 192 -9.54 10.93 19.99
N SER A 193 -10.75 11.01 19.47
CA SER A 193 -11.07 11.73 18.23
C SER A 193 -10.77 13.24 18.26
N TYR A 194 -10.49 13.81 19.44
CA TYR A 194 -10.07 15.21 19.60
C TYR A 194 -8.55 15.40 19.56
N GLU A 195 -7.76 14.32 19.63
CA GLU A 195 -6.30 14.35 19.56
C GLU A 195 -5.83 14.38 18.10
N ASP A 196 -4.73 15.09 17.83
CA ASP A 196 -4.11 15.08 16.50
C ASP A 196 -3.45 13.72 16.22
N TRP A 197 -3.56 13.25 14.98
CA TRP A 197 -2.99 11.97 14.58
C TRP A 197 -1.48 11.89 14.81
N TYR A 198 -0.75 12.99 14.64
CA TYR A 198 0.70 13.00 14.85
C TYR A 198 1.09 13.08 16.32
N ASP A 199 0.23 13.62 17.19
CA ASP A 199 0.45 13.55 18.64
C ASP A 199 0.30 12.10 19.13
N LEU A 200 -0.72 11.39 18.66
CA LEU A 200 -0.91 9.96 18.92
C LEU A 200 0.26 9.13 18.38
N ALA A 201 0.68 9.39 17.14
CA ALA A 201 1.83 8.73 16.54
C ALA A 201 3.12 9.02 17.32
N HIS A 202 3.32 10.24 17.81
CA HIS A 202 4.46 10.59 18.64
C HIS A 202 4.49 9.80 19.95
N GLN A 203 3.35 9.71 20.65
CA GLN A 203 3.24 8.88 21.86
C GLN A 203 3.61 7.42 21.56
N LYS A 204 3.17 6.89 20.41
CA LYS A 204 3.48 5.53 19.97
C LYS A 204 4.97 5.34 19.67
N VAL A 205 5.60 6.30 19.00
CA VAL A 205 7.05 6.30 18.76
C VAL A 205 7.81 6.28 20.08
N GLN A 206 7.44 7.12 21.05
CA GLN A 206 8.07 7.14 22.37
C GLN A 206 7.87 5.83 23.16
N GLU A 207 6.74 5.16 22.98
CA GLU A 207 6.53 3.80 23.51
C GLU A 207 7.48 2.79 22.87
N ILE A 208 7.54 2.76 21.53
CA ILE A 208 8.40 1.82 20.78
C ILE A 208 9.88 2.03 21.14
N LEU A 209 10.36 3.27 21.15
CA LEU A 209 11.76 3.59 21.44
C LEU A 209 12.16 3.19 22.87
N ARG A 210 11.24 3.25 23.84
CA ARG A 210 11.49 2.77 25.20
C ARG A 210 11.64 1.24 25.26
N ARG A 211 10.85 0.50 24.46
CA ARG A 211 10.94 -0.97 24.39
C ARG A 211 12.23 -1.43 23.71
N VAL A 212 12.67 -0.73 22.67
CA VAL A 212 13.87 -1.07 21.88
C VAL A 212 15.16 -0.97 22.70
N GLN A 213 15.18 -0.21 23.81
CA GLN A 213 16.32 -0.20 24.72
C GLN A 213 16.54 -1.51 25.49
N GLU A 214 15.58 -2.44 25.48
CA GLU A 214 15.65 -3.67 26.29
C GLU A 214 16.07 -4.93 25.51
N ASP A 215 15.94 -4.98 24.18
CA ASP A 215 16.53 -6.06 23.36
C ASP A 215 16.52 -5.70 21.86
N VAL A 216 17.69 -5.71 21.21
CA VAL A 216 17.85 -5.42 19.76
C VAL A 216 18.30 -6.69 19.03
N SER A 217 17.61 -7.79 19.24
CA SER A 217 17.60 -8.87 18.23
C SER A 217 16.38 -8.65 17.36
N ALA A 218 16.56 -8.58 16.03
CA ALA A 218 15.42 -8.67 15.12
C ALA A 218 14.59 -9.89 15.52
N ASP A 219 13.26 -9.71 15.64
CA ASP A 219 12.36 -10.76 16.12
C ASP A 219 12.69 -12.05 15.37
N ARG A 220 13.02 -13.10 16.12
CA ARG A 220 13.47 -14.37 15.57
C ARG A 220 12.47 -14.90 14.53
N ILE A 221 11.18 -14.63 14.74
CA ILE A 221 10.11 -14.98 13.80
C ILE A 221 10.26 -14.24 12.47
N VAL A 222 10.64 -12.96 12.49
CA VAL A 222 10.85 -12.16 11.27
C VAL A 222 12.06 -12.66 10.50
N ILE A 223 13.17 -12.96 11.19
CA ILE A 223 14.37 -13.54 10.56
C ILE A 223 14.04 -14.88 9.90
N GLU A 224 13.33 -15.77 10.61
CA GLU A 224 12.92 -17.08 10.09
C GLU A 224 11.97 -16.96 8.88
N ARG A 225 11.01 -16.01 8.92
CA ARG A 225 10.12 -15.73 7.78
C ARG A 225 10.88 -15.21 6.56
N CYS A 226 11.80 -14.25 6.73
CA CYS A 226 12.63 -13.74 5.64
C CYS A 226 13.48 -14.85 5.01
N ALA A 227 14.11 -15.71 5.83
CA ALA A 227 14.89 -16.84 5.35
C ALA A 227 14.02 -17.86 4.58
N ALA A 228 12.78 -18.09 5.00
CA ALA A 228 11.84 -18.96 4.30
C ALA A 228 11.41 -18.41 2.93
N VAL A 229 11.18 -17.09 2.85
CA VAL A 229 10.91 -16.40 1.57
C VAL A 229 12.11 -16.54 0.63
N GLU A 230 13.32 -16.29 1.13
CA GLU A 230 14.56 -16.41 0.35
C GLU A 230 14.79 -17.85 -0.15
N ALA A 231 14.58 -18.85 0.70
CA ALA A 231 14.71 -20.26 0.32
C ALA A 231 13.74 -20.65 -0.81
N ARG A 232 12.46 -20.26 -0.72
CA ARG A 232 11.47 -20.51 -1.78
C ARG A 232 11.84 -19.83 -3.10
N LEU A 233 12.35 -18.60 -3.04
CA LEU A 233 12.80 -17.88 -4.23
C LEU A 233 13.98 -18.57 -4.91
N ASN A 234 14.86 -19.22 -4.14
CA ASN A 234 16.01 -19.97 -4.64
C ASN A 234 15.63 -21.36 -5.18
N GLU A 235 14.64 -22.03 -4.58
CA GLU A 235 14.17 -23.35 -5.02
C GLU A 235 13.31 -23.27 -6.29
N ASP A 236 12.61 -22.16 -6.49
CA ASP A 236 11.67 -21.98 -7.59
C ASP A 236 12.03 -20.80 -8.49
N ASP A 237 12.66 -21.12 -9.64
CA ASP A 237 12.91 -20.18 -10.75
C ASP A 237 12.05 -20.40 -11.99
N ARG A 238 10.97 -21.16 -11.86
CA ARG A 238 10.14 -21.48 -13.02
C ARG A 238 8.73 -20.94 -12.86
N THR A 239 8.10 -21.10 -11.70
CA THR A 239 6.65 -20.88 -11.53
C THR A 239 6.19 -19.45 -11.84
N TRP A 240 7.06 -18.45 -11.78
CA TRP A 240 6.75 -17.08 -12.21
C TRP A 240 6.71 -16.91 -13.76
N ARG A 241 7.29 -17.85 -14.52
CA ARG A 241 7.33 -17.90 -16.00
C ARG A 241 6.19 -18.74 -16.59
N ASP A 242 5.70 -19.74 -15.86
CA ASP A 242 4.76 -20.76 -16.35
C ASP A 242 3.51 -20.96 -15.47
N GLY A 243 3.41 -20.27 -14.33
CA GLY A 243 2.26 -20.30 -13.43
C GLY A 243 1.06 -19.46 -13.87
N GLN A 244 -0.13 -19.86 -13.43
CA GLN A 244 -1.36 -19.07 -13.55
C GLN A 244 -1.30 -17.77 -12.73
N GLU A 245 -2.31 -16.90 -12.90
CA GLU A 245 -2.51 -15.68 -12.11
C GLU A 245 -2.31 -15.99 -10.60
N ASP A 246 -1.65 -15.06 -9.88
CA ASP A 246 -1.24 -15.16 -8.46
C ASP A 246 0.04 -15.96 -8.10
N TRP A 247 0.96 -16.20 -9.04
CA TRP A 247 2.27 -16.85 -8.76
C TRP A 247 3.03 -16.29 -7.54
N TRP A 248 2.89 -14.99 -7.27
CA TRP A 248 3.58 -14.29 -6.19
C TRP A 248 3.07 -14.68 -4.78
N ARG A 249 1.81 -15.15 -4.66
CA ARG A 249 1.20 -15.51 -3.35
C ARG A 249 1.98 -16.60 -2.64
N PHE A 250 2.48 -17.58 -3.38
CA PHE A 250 3.29 -18.69 -2.84
C PHE A 250 4.51 -18.19 -2.06
N TYR A 251 5.17 -17.12 -2.54
CA TYR A 251 6.39 -16.61 -1.94
C TYR A 251 6.14 -15.73 -0.71
N VAL A 252 4.97 -15.11 -0.61
CA VAL A 252 4.65 -14.13 0.45
C VAL A 252 3.62 -14.61 1.46
N GLN A 253 3.17 -15.86 1.35
CA GLN A 253 2.14 -16.44 2.23
C GLN A 253 2.48 -16.35 3.73
N ASP A 254 3.77 -16.38 4.10
CA ASP A 254 4.21 -16.31 5.50
C ASP A 254 4.39 -14.86 6.01
N LEU A 255 4.20 -13.87 5.14
CA LEU A 255 4.25 -12.44 5.48
C LEU A 255 2.87 -11.85 5.82
N VAL A 256 1.78 -12.59 5.58
CA VAL A 256 0.39 -12.15 5.80
C VAL A 256 -0.01 -12.28 7.25
#